data_AF-A0A150GC08-F1
#
_entry.id   AF-A0A150GC08-F1
#
_cell.length_a   1.000
_cell.length_b   1.000
_cell.length_c   1.000
_cell.angle_alpha   90.00
_cell.angle_beta   90.00
_cell.angle_gamma   90.00
#
_symmetry.space_group_name_H-M   'P 1'
#
loop_
_entity.id
_entity.type
_entity.pdbx_description
1 polymer ?
#
loop_
_entity_poly.entity_id
_entity_poly.type
_entity_poly.pdbx_seq_one_letter_code
_entity_poly.pdbx_strand_id
1 'polypeptide(L)' 'MLFFSLFKTLVGKEVTVELKNDLCISGALHSVDQYLNIKLNNTRVHNEQKYPHMV' A
#
# COMPACT_ATOMS: atom_id res chain seq x y z
N MET A 1 3.60 -19.87 1.51
CA MET A 1 3.04 -18.61 0.95
C MET A 1 1.89 -18.07 1.82
N LEU A 2 2.03 -18.05 3.15
CA LEU A 2 0.93 -17.67 4.05
C LEU A 2 0.52 -16.20 3.86
N PHE A 3 1.49 -15.29 3.83
CA PHE A 3 1.24 -13.86 3.67
C PHE A 3 0.72 -13.49 2.28
N PHE A 4 1.23 -14.12 1.23
CA PHE A 4 0.69 -13.95 -0.12
C PHE A 4 -0.80 -14.30 -0.17
N SER A 5 -1.19 -15.47 0.38
CA SER A 5 -2.59 -15.87 0.46
C SER A 5 -3.42 -14.91 1.32
N LEU A 6 -2.88 -14.43 2.43
CA LEU A 6 -3.54 -13.42 3.28
C LEU A 6 -3.82 -12.12 2.49
N PHE A 7 -2.81 -11.54 1.85
CA PHE A 7 -2.98 -10.31 1.07
C PHE A 7 -3.92 -10.48 -0.13
N LYS A 8 -3.96 -11.68 -0.73
CA LYS A 8 -4.96 -11.99 -1.77
C LYS A 8 -6.39 -11.88 -1.24
N THR A 9 -6.66 -12.17 0.02
CA THR A 9 -8.00 -11.98 0.63
C THR A 9 -8.35 -10.51 0.91
N LEU A 10 -7.36 -9.62 0.86
CA LEU A 10 -7.53 -8.19 1.07
C LEU A 10 -7.68 -7.40 -0.24
N VAL A 11 -7.57 -8.06 -1.40
CA VAL A 11 -7.77 -7.40 -2.71
C VAL A 11 -9.16 -6.80 -2.79
N GLY A 12 -9.24 -5.54 -3.20
CA GLY A 12 -10.46 -4.72 -3.25
C GLY A 12 -10.76 -3.95 -1.97
N LYS A 13 -10.04 -4.22 -0.86
CA LYS A 13 -10.22 -3.51 0.41
C LYS A 13 -9.27 -2.32 0.53
N GLU A 14 -9.66 -1.34 1.33
CA GLU A 14 -8.79 -0.23 1.70
C GLU A 14 -7.72 -0.71 2.69
N VAL A 15 -6.46 -0.42 2.38
CA VAL A 15 -5.29 -0.76 3.19
C VAL A 15 -4.37 0.45 3.30
N THR A 16 -3.67 0.55 4.42
CA THR A 16 -2.59 1.53 4.61
C THR A 16 -1.27 0.78 4.65
N VAL A 17 -0.34 1.17 3.78
CA VAL A 17 1.00 0.62 3.69
C VAL A 17 1.98 1.66 4.25
N GLU A 18 2.63 1.31 5.34
CA GLU A 18 3.75 2.07 5.90
C GLU A 18 5.07 1.54 5.32
N LEU A 19 5.81 2.42 4.67
CA LEU A 19 7.11 2.13 4.09
C LEU A 19 8.21 2.35 5.14
N LYS A 20 9.38 1.74 4.91
CA LYS A 20 10.55 1.84 5.81
C LYS A 20 11.10 3.26 6.00
N ASN A 21 10.67 4.22 5.18
CA ASN A 21 11.04 5.63 5.26
C ASN A 21 9.97 6.49 5.97
N ASP A 22 9.10 5.86 6.76
CA ASP A 22 7.98 6.45 7.49
C ASP A 22 6.86 7.03 6.60
N LEU A 23 6.87 6.74 5.29
CA LEU A 23 5.81 7.17 4.39
C LEU A 23 4.61 6.24 4.51
N CYS A 24 3.44 6.79 4.79
CA CYS A 24 2.19 6.06 4.87
C CYS A 24 1.34 6.32 3.62
N ILE A 25 1.02 5.28 2.87
CA ILE A 25 0.15 5.36 1.68
C ILE A 25 -1.11 4.53 1.94
N SER A 26 -2.26 5.19 1.92
CA SER A 26 -3.57 4.54 2.00
C SER A 26 -4.15 4.37 0.59
N GLY A 27 -4.78 3.24 0.30
CA GLY A 27 -5.43 3.01 -0.99
C GLY A 27 -6.13 1.65 -1.07
N ALA A 28 -6.88 1.43 -2.13
CA ALA A 28 -7.52 0.14 -2.38
C ALA A 28 -6.51 -0.86 -2.93
N LEU A 29 -6.35 -2.01 -2.27
CA LEU A 29 -5.43 -3.07 -2.71
C LEU A 29 -5.90 -3.66 -4.04
N HIS A 30 -5.19 -3.39 -5.13
CA HIS A 30 -5.55 -3.87 -6.46
C HIS A 30 -4.94 -5.23 -6.78
N SER A 31 -3.66 -5.43 -6.46
CA SER A 31 -2.98 -6.70 -6.71
C SER A 31 -1.79 -6.90 -5.78
N VAL A 32 -1.45 -8.17 -5.54
CA VAL A 32 -0.25 -8.62 -4.82
C VAL A 32 0.40 -9.78 -5.57
N ASP A 33 1.73 -9.85 -5.58
CA ASP A 33 2.52 -10.94 -6.17
C ASP A 33 3.24 -11.81 -5.11
N GLN A 34 3.99 -12.81 -5.57
CA GLN A 34 4.72 -13.76 -4.70
C GLN A 34 5.86 -13.12 -3.90
N TYR A 35 6.35 -11.94 -4.31
CA TYR A 35 7.38 -11.18 -3.61
C TYR A 35 6.78 -10.11 -2.69
N LEU A 36 5.44 -10.11 -2.54
CA LEU A 36 4.67 -9.13 -1.78
C LEU A 36 4.74 -7.72 -2.38
N ASN A 37 5.02 -7.59 -3.67
CA ASN A 37 4.83 -6.31 -4.36
C ASN A 37 3.34 -6.01 -4.40
N ILE A 38 2.97 -4.81 -3.96
CA ILE A 38 1.58 -4.36 -3.81
C ILE A 38 1.30 -3.25 -4.82
N LYS A 39 0.17 -3.36 -5.51
CA LYS A 39 -0.40 -2.27 -6.32
C LYS A 39 -1.62 -1.72 -5.60
N LEU A 40 -1.64 -0.41 -5.40
CA LEU A 40 -2.76 0.32 -4.80
C LEU A 40 -3.44 1.19 -5.87
N ASN A 41 -4.76 1.30 -5.79
CA ASN A 41 -5.55 2.25 -6.57
C ASN A 41 -6.11 3.34 -5.63
N ASN A 42 -6.40 4.52 -6.18
CA ASN A 42 -6.96 5.67 -5.44
C ASN A 42 -6.14 6.03 -4.19
N THR A 43 -4.82 6.11 -4.35
CA THR A 43 -3.88 6.30 -3.25
C THR A 43 -3.95 7.70 -2.65
N ARG A 44 -3.79 7.78 -1.33
CA ARG A 44 -3.63 9.02 -0.54
C ARG A 44 -2.39 8.89 0.31
N VAL A 45 -1.53 9.91 0.28
CA VAL A 45 -0.31 9.95 1.09
C VAL A 45 -0.64 10.63 2.42
N HIS A 46 -0.34 9.96 3.53
CA HIS A 46 -0.39 10.56 4.85
C HIS A 46 1.01 11.12 5.18
N ASN A 47 1.08 12.31 5.80
CA ASN A 47 2.31 13.09 6.06
C ASN A 47 2.98 13.77 4.83
N GLU A 48 2.20 14.50 4.03
CA GLU A 48 2.71 15.42 2.99
C GLU A 48 3.72 16.47 3.52
N GLN A 49 3.68 16.80 4.81
CA GLN A 49 4.54 17.82 5.41
C GLN A 49 6.04 17.47 5.43
N LYS A 50 6.42 16.20 5.28
CA LYS A 50 7.84 15.75 5.31
C LYS A 50 8.44 15.55 3.92
N TYR A 51 7.62 15.50 2.86
CA TYR A 51 8.05 15.20 1.48
C TYR A 51 7.31 16.04 0.43
N PRO A 52 7.69 17.32 0.23
CA PRO A 52 6.97 18.27 -0.65
C PRO A 52 7.03 17.96 -2.15
N HIS A 53 7.77 16.93 -2.58
CA HIS A 53 7.97 16.58 -4.00
C HIS A 53 7.05 15.48 -4.53
N MET A 54 6.15 14.94 -3.69
CA MET A 54 5.26 13.82 -4.05
C MET A 54 3.85 14.27 -4.47
N VAL A 55 3.73 15.50 -4.98
CA VAL A 55 2.49 16.09 -5.54
C VAL A 55 2.33 15.69 -7.01
#